data_AF-A0A5D3FZT2-F1
#
_entry.id   AF-A0A5D3FZT2-F1
#
_cell.length_a   1.000
_cell.length_b   1.000
_cell.length_c   1.000
_cell.angle_alpha   90.00
_cell.angle_beta   90.00
_cell.angle_gamma   90.00
#
_symmetry.space_group_name_H-M   'P 1'
#
loop_
_entity.id
_entity.type
_entity.pdbx_description
1 polymer ?
#
loop_
_entity_poly.entity_id
_entity_poly.type
_entity_poly.pdbx_seq_one_letter_code
_entity_poly.pdbx_strand_id
1 'polypeptide(L)'
;MKRGTCLLAGGLFVLGGAGCATVPSGGQVVTGKPAERAERVDDPYVRLIPVKPRPEWGPAQIVSGFLAASASFDDNHHVAKTYLSPQTSWNPGLRPFVTVLSSRIIAPQVVKTAGDQATVRVTGDELGTITSDGQYTASPKGLDTTFQLAKTPQGVWRITGMPGDDKGGLLLSKDDVERAMRTVNLFFFAPDQQTLVPNGIFLPVVNRQTLPTQLVQALLAGPTSWLNGAVRTAFPPRTRLRRGVHIEKDVATVDLSEEAHAGNIERMSAQLSWTMRQLSEIKRWRLQINGETVIAQDMEATQPVHAWEGNSPDGQVPQGETHENAYVVGASGYLGTLQGDRAQPIVTGPGGRLSRPAIAPDYQEFAGLSATARQVYVAAPVTGAPTPHVLLTAQEGARFTAPSWSNDGTLWVVETRRDESWLWVRPRGRSAVRAAHWGLGGREVLAFRVARDGVRAAVIARIDGRPQVQVGRIAHAPDGSLDVGSFLPVSSELQDAVDLAWRDYNTLAVLGRAKRDSQTLPFLMPISGSAITSLGVGSLGEPRTIAAAPGAPILIGTRSSGKEQVCRQRVPSNSYSPWICPTAAKDPSYPR
;
A
#
# COMPACT_ATOMS: atom_id res chain seq x y z
N MET A 1 6.84 -78.84 -57.46
CA MET A 1 7.54 -78.57 -58.74
C MET A 1 7.75 -77.07 -58.88
N LYS A 2 8.99 -76.66 -59.27
CA LYS A 2 9.51 -75.29 -59.58
C LYS A 2 9.65 -74.35 -58.35
N ARG A 3 10.84 -74.02 -57.80
CA ARG A 3 12.03 -73.24 -58.30
C ARG A 3 11.61 -71.88 -58.91
N GLY A 4 12.16 -70.71 -58.58
CA GLY A 4 13.26 -70.29 -57.71
C GLY A 4 13.43 -68.75 -57.73
N THR A 5 14.13 -68.26 -56.72
CA THR A 5 15.06 -67.11 -56.53
C THR A 5 15.14 -65.92 -57.53
N CYS A 6 15.07 -64.69 -56.95
CA CYS A 6 15.85 -63.44 -57.21
C CYS A 6 15.73 -62.73 -58.59
N LEU A 7 15.84 -61.40 -58.78
CA LEU A 7 16.38 -60.25 -58.01
C LEU A 7 15.97 -58.92 -58.71
N LEU A 8 16.00 -57.82 -57.95
CA LEU A 8 16.41 -56.44 -58.31
C LEU A 8 15.51 -55.49 -59.14
N ALA A 9 15.14 -54.39 -58.46
CA ALA A 9 15.55 -53.00 -58.72
C ALA A 9 14.43 -51.97 -58.99
N GLY A 10 14.25 -51.08 -58.00
CA GLY A 10 14.35 -49.63 -58.22
C GLY A 10 13.06 -48.82 -58.34
N GLY A 11 12.84 -47.90 -57.39
CA GLY A 11 12.24 -46.59 -57.70
C GLY A 11 11.09 -46.10 -56.82
N LEU A 12 11.44 -45.52 -55.66
CA LEU A 12 10.93 -44.25 -55.09
C LEU A 12 9.45 -43.83 -55.36
N PHE A 13 8.62 -43.69 -54.31
CA PHE A 13 7.92 -42.43 -53.97
C PHE A 13 7.14 -42.52 -52.64
N VAL A 14 7.69 -41.81 -51.64
CA VAL A 14 7.08 -41.06 -50.52
C VAL A 14 5.64 -41.37 -50.09
N LEU A 15 5.51 -41.81 -48.83
CA LEU A 15 4.46 -41.34 -47.90
C LEU A 15 5.02 -41.42 -46.47
N GLY A 16 5.62 -40.31 -46.03
CA GLY A 16 6.06 -40.11 -44.66
C GLY A 16 4.85 -39.92 -43.75
N GLY A 17 4.54 -40.93 -42.95
CA GLY A 17 3.71 -40.77 -41.76
C GLY A 17 4.57 -40.16 -40.66
N ALA A 18 4.48 -38.84 -40.49
CA ALA A 18 5.02 -38.13 -39.34
C ALA A 18 4.27 -38.58 -38.08
N GLY A 19 4.75 -39.66 -37.45
CA GLY A 19 4.43 -39.99 -36.07
C GLY A 19 5.19 -39.06 -35.15
N CYS A 20 4.79 -37.78 -35.09
CA CYS A 20 5.23 -36.88 -34.02
C CYS A 20 4.62 -37.39 -32.71
N ALA A 21 5.38 -38.20 -31.97
CA ALA A 21 5.15 -38.36 -30.54
C ALA A 21 5.43 -37.01 -29.88
N THR A 22 4.42 -36.15 -29.79
CA THR A 22 4.47 -34.95 -28.97
C THR A 22 4.41 -35.39 -27.51
N VAL A 23 5.57 -35.46 -26.88
CA VAL A 23 5.66 -35.36 -25.43
C VAL A 23 4.95 -34.06 -25.03
N PRO A 24 3.94 -34.06 -24.14
CA PRO A 24 3.34 -32.83 -23.67
C PRO A 24 4.40 -31.99 -22.93
N SER A 25 5.06 -31.07 -23.62
CA SER A 25 6.00 -30.10 -23.04
C SER A 25 5.26 -28.92 -22.40
N GLY A 26 4.19 -29.23 -21.68
CA GLY A 26 3.27 -28.29 -21.07
C GLY A 26 2.61 -28.90 -19.85
N GLY A 27 3.36 -29.66 -19.05
CA GLY A 27 3.01 -29.79 -17.65
C GLY A 27 3.03 -28.39 -17.07
N GLN A 28 1.87 -27.90 -16.62
CA GLN A 28 1.82 -26.64 -15.88
C GLN A 28 2.89 -26.76 -14.79
N VAL A 29 3.91 -25.91 -14.89
CA VAL A 29 4.67 -25.56 -13.70
C VAL A 29 3.62 -24.91 -12.81
N VAL A 30 3.05 -25.70 -11.92
CA VAL A 30 2.37 -25.18 -10.74
C VAL A 30 3.51 -24.55 -9.96
N THR A 31 3.84 -23.30 -10.30
CA THR A 31 4.55 -22.42 -9.38
C THR A 31 3.81 -22.58 -8.07
N GLY A 32 4.51 -23.12 -7.07
CA GLY A 32 3.92 -23.50 -5.80
C GLY A 32 3.01 -22.38 -5.32
N LYS A 33 1.82 -22.75 -4.85
CA LYS A 33 0.84 -21.84 -4.25
C LYS A 33 1.60 -20.75 -3.49
N PRO A 34 1.54 -19.46 -3.89
CA PRO A 34 1.80 -18.42 -2.92
C PRO A 34 0.79 -18.71 -1.82
N ALA A 35 1.25 -19.18 -0.67
CA ALA A 35 0.38 -19.38 0.46
C ALA A 35 -0.33 -18.04 0.67
N GLU A 36 -1.66 -18.08 0.82
CA GLU A 36 -2.57 -16.95 1.03
C GLU A 36 -2.34 -16.23 2.38
N ARG A 37 -1.11 -16.24 2.87
CA ARG A 37 -0.66 -15.46 4.00
C ARG A 37 -0.05 -14.22 3.40
N ALA A 38 -0.67 -13.06 3.61
CA ALA A 38 0.09 -11.81 3.58
C ALA A 38 1.38 -12.10 4.38
N GLU A 39 2.55 -12.00 3.74
CA GLU A 39 3.82 -12.35 4.37
C GLU A 39 3.82 -11.75 5.77
N ARG A 40 3.92 -12.59 6.79
CA ARG A 40 3.95 -12.08 8.15
C ARG A 40 5.21 -11.24 8.26
N VAL A 41 5.12 -10.17 9.04
CA VAL A 41 6.26 -9.28 9.28
C VAL A 41 7.48 -10.07 9.77
N ASP A 42 7.25 -11.16 10.50
CA ASP A 42 8.23 -12.09 11.05
C ASP A 42 8.43 -13.39 10.25
N ASP A 43 7.99 -13.49 8.99
CA ASP A 43 8.24 -14.66 8.13
C ASP A 43 9.76 -14.86 7.83
N PRO A 44 10.20 -16.06 7.40
CA PRO A 44 11.63 -16.35 7.20
C PRO A 44 12.26 -15.35 6.26
N TYR A 45 13.29 -14.65 6.72
CA TYR A 45 14.01 -13.70 5.88
C TYR A 45 15.23 -14.38 5.26
N VAL A 46 15.52 -14.02 4.01
CA VAL A 46 16.73 -14.44 3.33
C VAL A 46 17.87 -13.57 3.84
N ARG A 47 18.70 -14.14 4.73
CA ARG A 47 19.86 -13.42 5.26
C ARG A 47 20.88 -13.18 4.14
N LEU A 48 21.23 -11.91 3.95
CA LEU A 48 22.31 -11.52 3.05
C LEU A 48 23.65 -11.77 3.72
N ILE A 49 24.46 -12.66 3.15
CA ILE A 49 25.82 -12.95 3.62
C ILE A 49 26.80 -12.16 2.74
N PRO A 50 27.33 -11.03 3.21
CA PRO A 50 28.24 -10.20 2.43
C PRO A 50 29.65 -10.80 2.38
N VAL A 51 30.38 -10.53 1.29
CA VAL A 51 31.78 -10.96 1.11
C VAL A 51 32.72 -9.81 1.51
N LYS A 52 33.83 -10.11 2.17
CA LYS A 52 34.90 -9.14 2.51
C LYS A 52 35.72 -8.75 1.27
N PRO A 53 36.32 -7.55 1.21
CA PRO A 53 37.18 -7.15 0.10
C PRO A 53 38.41 -8.05 0.04
N ARG A 54 38.81 -8.42 -1.18
CA ARG A 54 40.01 -9.22 -1.40
C ARG A 54 41.21 -8.35 -1.81
N PRO A 55 42.45 -8.70 -1.43
CA PRO A 55 43.62 -7.88 -1.74
C PRO A 55 43.85 -7.61 -3.23
N GLU A 56 43.45 -8.53 -4.10
CA GLU A 56 43.62 -8.45 -5.55
C GLU A 56 42.56 -7.58 -6.25
N TRP A 57 41.52 -7.12 -5.55
CA TRP A 57 40.42 -6.37 -6.16
C TRP A 57 40.84 -4.95 -6.55
N GLY A 58 40.53 -4.59 -7.80
CA GLY A 58 40.69 -3.23 -8.32
C GLY A 58 39.58 -2.27 -7.86
N PRO A 59 39.68 -0.97 -8.20
CA PRO A 59 38.75 0.06 -7.71
C PRO A 59 37.27 -0.23 -7.98
N ALA A 60 36.92 -0.66 -9.20
CA ALA A 60 35.54 -0.98 -9.56
C ALA A 60 34.98 -2.18 -8.76
N GLN A 61 35.80 -3.20 -8.50
CA GLN A 61 35.42 -4.37 -7.71
C GLN A 61 35.21 -4.02 -6.23
N ILE A 62 36.04 -3.12 -5.68
CA ILE A 62 35.88 -2.60 -4.32
C ILE A 62 34.53 -1.86 -4.19
N VAL A 63 34.19 -0.99 -5.14
CA VAL A 63 32.89 -0.28 -5.11
C VAL A 63 31.72 -1.24 -5.28
N SER A 64 31.77 -2.15 -6.25
CA SER A 64 30.70 -3.13 -6.45
C SER A 64 30.51 -4.03 -5.22
N GLY A 65 31.60 -4.51 -4.62
CA GLY A 65 31.58 -5.31 -3.40
C GLY A 65 31.06 -4.53 -2.19
N PHE A 66 31.40 -3.25 -2.05
CA PHE A 66 30.86 -2.38 -1.02
C PHE A 66 29.34 -2.22 -1.16
N LEU A 67 28.83 -1.88 -2.35
CA LEU A 67 27.40 -1.75 -2.62
C LEU A 67 26.64 -3.06 -2.34
N ALA A 68 27.26 -4.19 -2.67
CA ALA A 68 26.70 -5.49 -2.34
C ALA A 68 26.68 -5.77 -0.83
N ALA A 69 27.77 -5.43 -0.13
CA ALA A 69 27.91 -5.65 1.29
C ALA A 69 27.05 -4.70 2.14
N SER A 70 26.77 -3.48 1.66
CA SER A 70 25.97 -2.48 2.37
C SER A 70 24.50 -2.89 2.54
N ALA A 71 24.01 -3.83 1.73
CA ALA A 71 22.68 -4.41 1.88
C ALA A 71 22.53 -5.29 3.13
N SER A 72 23.63 -5.77 3.72
CA SER A 72 23.61 -6.51 4.98
C SER A 72 23.69 -5.55 6.17
N PHE A 73 22.67 -5.56 7.02
CA PHE A 73 22.61 -4.75 8.24
C PHE A 73 23.30 -5.43 9.45
N ASP A 74 23.86 -6.62 9.26
CA ASP A 74 24.53 -7.39 10.31
C ASP A 74 25.65 -6.57 10.97
N ASP A 75 25.68 -6.61 12.31
CA ASP A 75 26.68 -5.93 13.15
C ASP A 75 26.94 -4.47 12.74
N ASN A 76 25.87 -3.73 12.42
CA ASN A 76 25.92 -2.36 11.93
C ASN A 76 26.78 -2.24 10.66
N HIS A 77 26.45 -3.05 9.65
CA HIS A 77 27.12 -3.11 8.34
C HIS A 77 28.62 -3.42 8.44
N HIS A 78 29.01 -4.30 9.38
CA HIS A 78 30.42 -4.56 9.69
C HIS A 78 31.26 -4.94 8.46
N VAL A 79 30.74 -5.82 7.61
CA VAL A 79 31.48 -6.25 6.40
C VAL A 79 31.59 -5.12 5.38
N ALA A 80 30.56 -4.30 5.17
CA ALA A 80 30.64 -3.14 4.28
C ALA A 80 31.72 -2.15 4.74
N LYS A 81 31.84 -1.93 6.06
CA LYS A 81 32.87 -1.06 6.64
C LYS A 81 34.29 -1.52 6.35
N THR A 82 34.53 -2.81 6.07
CA THR A 82 35.87 -3.32 5.72
C THR A 82 36.36 -2.85 4.33
N TYR A 83 35.47 -2.37 3.47
CA TYR A 83 35.81 -1.75 2.17
C TYR A 83 36.28 -0.30 2.31
N LEU A 84 36.01 0.33 3.45
CA LEU A 84 36.29 1.73 3.71
C LEU A 84 37.71 1.93 4.25
N SER A 85 38.24 3.13 4.05
CA SER A 85 39.46 3.55 4.71
C SER A 85 39.18 3.85 6.20
N PRO A 86 40.17 3.73 7.10
CA PRO A 86 39.97 4.03 8.52
C PRO A 86 39.51 5.47 8.82
N GLN A 87 39.77 6.41 7.91
CA GLN A 87 39.41 7.82 8.05
C GLN A 87 37.97 8.11 7.60
N THR A 88 37.27 7.12 7.05
CA THR A 88 35.88 7.27 6.59
C THR A 88 34.92 7.10 7.75
N SER A 89 34.02 8.06 7.94
CA SER A 89 33.06 8.15 9.06
C SER A 89 31.68 7.53 8.76
N TRP A 90 31.54 6.85 7.62
CA TRP A 90 30.27 6.29 7.15
C TRP A 90 29.63 5.36 8.19
N ASN A 91 28.49 5.80 8.72
CA ASN A 91 27.70 5.05 9.69
C ASN A 91 26.22 5.29 9.42
N PRO A 92 25.57 4.43 8.62
CA PRO A 92 24.18 4.59 8.19
C PRO A 92 23.18 4.49 9.36
N GLY A 93 23.56 3.80 10.44
CA GLY A 93 22.70 3.59 11.62
C GLY A 93 21.61 2.55 11.38
N LEU A 94 20.64 2.47 12.30
CA LEU A 94 19.60 1.44 12.30
C LEU A 94 18.44 1.72 11.33
N ARG A 95 18.22 2.98 10.95
CA ARG A 95 17.19 3.39 9.99
C ARG A 95 17.81 4.38 9.00
N PRO A 96 18.67 3.92 8.10
CA PRO A 96 19.35 4.80 7.17
C PRO A 96 18.43 5.34 6.09
N PHE A 97 18.83 6.47 5.52
CA PHE A 97 18.34 6.88 4.22
C PHE A 97 18.77 5.85 3.16
N VAL A 98 17.85 5.40 2.31
CA VAL A 98 18.11 4.45 1.23
C VAL A 98 17.68 5.06 -0.09
N THR A 99 18.55 5.04 -1.09
CA THR A 99 18.18 5.22 -2.49
C THR A 99 17.87 3.84 -3.07
N VAL A 100 16.64 3.66 -3.56
CA VAL A 100 16.16 2.40 -4.11
C VAL A 100 16.40 2.39 -5.61
N LEU A 101 17.14 1.41 -6.11
CA LEU A 101 17.51 1.28 -7.51
C LEU A 101 16.68 0.19 -8.21
N SER A 102 16.48 0.36 -9.51
CA SER A 102 15.78 -0.62 -10.35
C SER A 102 16.45 -2.00 -10.31
N SER A 103 17.78 -2.01 -10.28
CA SER A 103 18.60 -3.20 -10.32
C SER A 103 19.93 -2.97 -9.59
N ARG A 104 20.63 -4.06 -9.32
CA ARG A 104 21.95 -4.02 -8.69
C ARG A 104 23.01 -3.46 -9.65
N ILE A 105 23.85 -2.56 -9.14
CA ILE A 105 25.00 -2.05 -9.87
C ILE A 105 26.13 -3.09 -9.84
N ILE A 106 26.39 -3.72 -10.98
CA ILE A 106 27.41 -4.78 -11.13
C ILE A 106 28.66 -4.35 -11.88
N ALA A 107 28.62 -3.22 -12.60
CA ALA A 107 29.77 -2.73 -13.40
C ALA A 107 30.04 -1.23 -13.19
N PRO A 108 30.50 -0.80 -11.99
CA PRO A 108 31.01 0.55 -11.78
C PRO A 108 32.18 0.86 -12.72
N GLN A 109 32.26 2.10 -13.20
CA GLN A 109 33.25 2.52 -14.20
C GLN A 109 34.39 3.30 -13.54
N VAL A 110 35.64 2.89 -13.75
CA VAL A 110 36.79 3.68 -13.33
C VAL A 110 36.96 4.84 -14.30
N VAL A 111 36.69 6.07 -13.84
CA VAL A 111 36.72 7.28 -14.70
C VAL A 111 38.00 8.09 -14.54
N LYS A 112 38.74 7.87 -13.45
CA LYS A 112 40.03 8.49 -13.20
C LYS A 112 40.93 7.56 -12.40
N THR A 113 42.20 7.51 -12.76
CA THR A 113 43.24 6.83 -11.97
C THR A 113 44.51 7.66 -12.03
N ALA A 114 45.10 7.94 -10.87
CA ALA A 114 46.34 8.71 -10.74
C ALA A 114 47.14 8.16 -9.55
N GLY A 115 48.19 7.38 -9.83
CA GLY A 115 48.99 6.71 -8.81
C GLY A 115 48.12 5.85 -7.89
N ASP A 116 48.16 6.14 -6.59
CA ASP A 116 47.41 5.44 -5.55
C ASP A 116 46.00 5.98 -5.32
N GLN A 117 45.44 6.76 -6.25
CA GLN A 117 44.08 7.30 -6.19
C GLN A 117 43.24 6.86 -7.39
N ALA A 118 41.95 6.59 -7.16
CA ALA A 118 41.00 6.28 -8.22
C ALA A 118 39.62 6.90 -7.94
N THR A 119 38.95 7.32 -9.01
CA THR A 119 37.54 7.74 -8.98
C THR A 119 36.71 6.73 -9.76
N VAL A 120 35.68 6.20 -9.12
CA VAL A 120 34.77 5.20 -9.71
C VAL A 120 33.38 5.81 -9.83
N ARG A 121 32.86 5.89 -11.04
CA ARG A 121 31.51 6.35 -11.36
C ARG A 121 30.51 5.20 -11.31
N VAL A 122 29.35 5.49 -10.76
CA VAL A 122 28.22 4.59 -10.61
C VAL A 122 27.00 5.26 -11.24
N THR A 123 26.37 4.55 -12.17
CA THR A 123 25.13 4.98 -12.81
C THR A 123 24.07 3.91 -12.64
N GLY A 124 22.80 4.31 -12.56
CA GLY A 124 21.66 3.41 -12.48
C GLY A 124 20.34 4.15 -12.57
N ASP A 125 19.23 3.43 -12.43
CA ASP A 125 17.91 4.05 -12.36
C ASP A 125 17.44 4.05 -10.90
N GLU A 126 17.30 5.24 -10.32
CA GLU A 126 16.65 5.41 -9.03
C GLU A 126 15.14 5.27 -9.23
N LEU A 127 14.51 4.42 -8.40
CA LEU A 127 13.05 4.28 -8.31
C LEU A 127 12.46 5.27 -7.30
N GLY A 128 13.22 5.60 -6.26
CA GLY A 128 12.80 6.47 -5.18
C GLY A 128 13.70 6.33 -3.95
N THR A 129 13.24 6.85 -2.83
CA THR A 129 14.03 6.92 -1.59
C THR A 129 13.22 6.40 -0.40
N ILE A 130 13.91 5.81 0.57
CA ILE A 130 13.38 5.52 1.91
C ILE A 130 14.09 6.48 2.86
N THR A 131 13.35 7.35 3.52
CA THR A 131 13.90 8.28 4.51
C THR A 131 14.18 7.59 5.84
N SER A 132 14.90 8.24 6.76
CA SER A 132 15.28 7.67 8.06
C SER A 132 14.11 7.41 9.02
N ASP A 133 12.95 8.01 8.75
CA ASP A 133 11.67 7.67 9.41
C ASP A 133 11.00 6.42 8.79
N GLY A 134 11.57 5.87 7.70
CA GLY A 134 11.12 4.67 7.00
C GLY A 134 10.11 4.93 5.88
N GLN A 135 9.79 6.18 5.55
CA GLN A 135 8.87 6.52 4.45
C GLN A 135 9.51 6.26 3.09
N TYR A 136 8.87 5.43 2.26
CA TYR A 136 9.22 5.32 0.85
C TYR A 136 8.53 6.40 0.02
N THR A 137 9.28 7.10 -0.83
CA THR A 137 8.75 8.06 -1.80
C THR A 137 9.28 7.69 -3.18
N ALA A 138 8.41 7.34 -4.11
CA ALA A 138 8.81 7.11 -5.50
C ALA A 138 9.23 8.45 -6.14
N SER A 139 10.39 8.45 -6.78
CA SER A 139 10.94 9.62 -7.48
C SER A 139 11.86 9.14 -8.60
N PRO A 140 11.30 8.53 -9.65
CA PRO A 140 12.09 7.85 -10.66
C PRO A 140 12.96 8.84 -11.45
N LYS A 141 14.29 8.61 -11.44
CA LYS A 141 15.28 9.42 -12.16
C LYS A 141 16.57 8.64 -12.41
N GLY A 142 17.43 9.16 -13.27
CA GLY A 142 18.79 8.62 -13.41
C GLY A 142 19.63 8.93 -12.17
N LEU A 143 20.32 7.92 -11.65
CA LEU A 143 21.39 8.06 -10.67
C LEU A 143 22.72 8.19 -11.42
N ASP A 144 23.53 9.17 -11.03
CA ASP A 144 24.90 9.33 -11.47
C ASP A 144 25.75 9.89 -10.32
N THR A 145 26.70 9.09 -9.84
CA THR A 145 27.51 9.45 -8.68
C THR A 145 28.91 8.85 -8.73
N THR A 146 29.80 9.28 -7.84
CA THR A 146 31.20 8.84 -7.82
C THR A 146 31.69 8.50 -6.43
N PHE A 147 32.50 7.46 -6.33
CA PHE A 147 33.27 7.08 -5.16
C PHE A 147 34.74 7.45 -5.35
N GLN A 148 35.39 7.90 -4.28
CA GLN A 148 36.83 8.13 -4.23
C GLN A 148 37.50 6.98 -3.49
N LEU A 149 38.62 6.52 -4.03
CA LEU A 149 39.39 5.42 -3.46
C LEU A 149 40.86 5.78 -3.38
N ALA A 150 41.52 5.25 -2.36
CA ALA A 150 42.97 5.28 -2.20
C ALA A 150 43.53 3.88 -1.98
N LYS A 151 44.77 3.66 -2.43
CA LYS A 151 45.55 2.47 -2.11
C LYS A 151 46.18 2.66 -0.72
N THR A 152 46.06 1.67 0.15
CA THR A 152 46.74 1.69 1.45
C THR A 152 48.23 1.39 1.28
N PRO A 153 49.09 1.62 2.31
CA PRO A 153 50.50 1.24 2.27
C PRO A 153 50.75 -0.26 2.01
N GLN A 154 49.77 -1.12 2.31
CA GLN A 154 49.79 -2.55 2.03
C GLN A 154 49.38 -2.90 0.59
N GLY A 155 49.14 -1.90 -0.26
CA GLY A 155 48.84 -2.09 -1.67
C GLY A 155 47.39 -2.48 -1.98
N VAL A 156 46.46 -2.32 -1.03
CA VAL A 156 45.03 -2.67 -1.22
C VAL A 156 44.16 -1.42 -1.37
N TRP A 157 43.15 -1.48 -2.24
CA TRP A 157 42.24 -0.36 -2.47
C TRP A 157 41.17 -0.26 -1.37
N ARG A 158 40.89 0.97 -0.91
CA ARG A 158 39.81 1.29 0.03
C ARG A 158 39.06 2.54 -0.39
N ILE A 159 37.77 2.59 -0.10
CA ILE A 159 36.94 3.78 -0.34
C ILE A 159 37.30 4.85 0.69
N THR A 160 37.68 6.02 0.22
CA THR A 160 38.01 7.20 1.02
C THR A 160 36.91 8.24 1.00
N GLY A 161 36.14 8.32 -0.09
CA GLY A 161 35.03 9.27 -0.26
C GLY A 161 33.79 8.61 -0.84
N MET A 162 32.65 8.91 -0.22
CA MET A 162 31.32 8.41 -0.60
C MET A 162 30.57 9.47 -1.40
N PRO A 163 29.58 9.08 -2.22
CA PRO A 163 28.54 9.99 -2.69
C PRO A 163 27.87 10.77 -1.55
N GLY A 164 27.82 12.10 -1.68
CA GLY A 164 27.13 12.97 -0.70
C GLY A 164 28.01 13.36 0.48
N ASP A 165 27.41 13.49 1.67
CA ASP A 165 28.09 13.83 2.91
C ASP A 165 28.61 12.56 3.64
N ASP A 166 29.34 12.79 4.74
CA ASP A 166 29.92 11.76 5.60
C ASP A 166 28.90 10.82 6.27
N LYS A 167 27.59 11.08 6.12
CA LYS A 167 26.48 10.25 6.58
C LYS A 167 25.77 9.51 5.43
N GLY A 168 26.43 9.41 4.27
CA GLY A 168 25.88 8.87 3.02
C GLY A 168 24.95 7.66 3.23
N GLY A 169 23.77 7.73 2.61
CA GLY A 169 22.77 6.67 2.68
C GLY A 169 23.21 5.38 2.00
N LEU A 170 22.30 4.41 1.98
CA LEU A 170 22.49 3.16 1.24
C LEU A 170 22.04 3.32 -0.21
N LEU A 171 22.74 2.68 -1.15
CA LEU A 171 22.25 2.46 -2.51
C LEU A 171 21.86 0.98 -2.62
N LEU A 172 20.56 0.69 -2.53
CA LEU A 172 20.05 -0.69 -2.53
C LEU A 172 19.20 -0.94 -3.77
N SER A 173 19.36 -2.10 -4.40
CA SER A 173 18.39 -2.51 -5.43
C SER A 173 17.03 -2.81 -4.80
N LYS A 174 15.95 -2.76 -5.59
CA LYS A 174 14.62 -3.18 -5.16
C LYS A 174 14.64 -4.54 -4.46
N ASP A 175 15.32 -5.52 -5.07
CA ASP A 175 15.46 -6.86 -4.50
C ASP A 175 16.22 -6.88 -3.17
N ASP A 176 17.19 -5.97 -2.97
CA ASP A 176 17.89 -5.82 -1.70
C ASP A 176 16.98 -5.27 -0.61
N VAL A 177 16.14 -4.29 -0.95
CA VAL A 177 15.13 -3.75 -0.01
C VAL A 177 14.14 -4.84 0.39
N GLU A 178 13.60 -5.61 -0.57
CA GLU A 178 12.67 -6.71 -0.30
C GLU A 178 13.27 -7.80 0.58
N ARG A 179 14.58 -8.08 0.44
CA ARG A 179 15.28 -9.06 1.29
C ARG A 179 15.62 -8.50 2.68
N ALA A 180 16.16 -7.29 2.73
CA ALA A 180 16.79 -6.72 3.93
C ALA A 180 15.83 -5.91 4.81
N MET A 181 14.67 -5.51 4.29
CA MET A 181 13.71 -4.68 5.01
C MET A 181 12.32 -5.33 5.03
N ARG A 182 11.48 -4.89 5.96
CA ARG A 182 10.07 -5.27 6.06
C ARG A 182 9.22 -4.03 6.07
N THR A 183 8.09 -4.10 5.38
CA THR A 183 7.07 -3.07 5.50
C THR A 183 6.17 -3.39 6.69
N VAL A 184 6.04 -2.44 7.60
CA VAL A 184 5.22 -2.56 8.81
C VAL A 184 4.38 -1.29 8.97
N ASN A 185 3.27 -1.38 9.69
CA ASN A 185 2.48 -0.20 10.07
C ASN A 185 2.78 0.23 11.52
N LEU A 186 3.05 1.51 11.72
CA LEU A 186 2.96 2.16 13.03
C LEU A 186 1.57 2.76 13.17
N PHE A 187 0.91 2.60 14.31
CA PHE A 187 -0.46 3.09 14.49
C PHE A 187 -0.49 4.35 15.35
N PHE A 188 -1.10 5.41 14.82
CA PHE A 188 -1.26 6.71 15.48
C PHE A 188 -2.74 7.10 15.56
N PHE A 189 -3.12 7.98 16.47
CA PHE A 189 -4.50 8.42 16.55
C PHE A 189 -4.85 9.44 15.47
N ALA A 190 -6.04 9.29 14.89
CA ALA A 190 -6.71 10.37 14.18
C ALA A 190 -7.02 11.54 15.14
N PRO A 191 -7.38 12.73 14.64
CA PRO A 191 -7.72 13.88 15.48
C PRO A 191 -8.88 13.64 16.46
N ASP A 192 -9.75 12.66 16.19
CA ASP A 192 -10.83 12.21 17.08
C ASP A 192 -10.32 11.53 18.37
N GLN A 193 -9.03 11.16 18.41
CA GLN A 193 -8.38 10.44 19.50
C GLN A 193 -9.03 9.10 19.87
N GLN A 194 -9.75 8.51 18.92
CA GLN A 194 -10.45 7.22 19.02
C GLN A 194 -9.98 6.26 17.94
N THR A 195 -9.96 6.72 16.68
CA THR A 195 -9.62 5.87 15.54
C THR A 195 -8.11 5.85 15.33
N LEU A 196 -7.53 4.68 15.11
CA LEU A 196 -6.12 4.58 14.73
C LEU A 196 -5.94 4.73 13.22
N VAL A 197 -4.79 5.26 12.83
CA VAL A 197 -4.36 5.52 11.46
C VAL A 197 -3.05 4.77 11.26
N PRO A 198 -2.97 3.86 10.27
CA PRO A 198 -1.72 3.17 9.97
C PRO A 198 -0.76 4.10 9.21
N ASN A 199 0.48 4.12 9.66
CA ASN A 199 1.62 4.71 8.98
C ASN A 199 2.57 3.61 8.53
N GLY A 200 2.55 3.27 7.24
CA GLY A 200 3.48 2.30 6.67
C GLY A 200 4.92 2.82 6.68
N ILE A 201 5.87 1.99 7.12
CA ILE A 201 7.30 2.27 7.10
C ILE A 201 8.10 1.03 6.68
N PHE A 202 9.29 1.25 6.13
CA PHE A 202 10.30 0.21 5.90
C PHE A 202 11.24 0.14 7.11
N LEU A 203 11.28 -1.03 7.77
CA LEU A 203 12.22 -1.33 8.85
C LEU A 203 13.26 -2.36 8.40
N PRO A 204 14.56 -2.11 8.60
CA PRO A 204 15.58 -3.13 8.41
C PRO A 204 15.37 -4.36 9.31
N VAL A 205 15.62 -5.54 8.76
CA VAL A 205 15.63 -6.80 9.51
C VAL A 205 17.06 -7.24 9.70
N VAL A 206 17.62 -6.92 10.87
CA VAL A 206 18.95 -7.39 11.29
C VAL A 206 18.86 -8.82 11.84
N ASN A 207 17.95 -9.01 12.79
CA ASN A 207 17.59 -10.30 13.34
C ASN A 207 16.15 -10.23 13.86
N ARG A 208 15.48 -11.37 13.96
CA ARG A 208 14.09 -11.41 14.43
C ARG A 208 13.93 -10.95 15.87
N GLN A 209 14.90 -11.29 16.72
CA GLN A 209 14.85 -11.01 18.16
C GLN A 209 14.85 -9.51 18.47
N THR A 210 15.42 -8.67 17.60
CA THR A 210 15.47 -7.21 17.77
C THR A 210 14.31 -6.49 17.09
N LEU A 211 13.56 -7.16 16.21
CA LEU A 211 12.46 -6.54 15.46
C LEU A 211 11.37 -5.93 16.36
N PRO A 212 10.91 -6.60 17.45
CA PRO A 212 9.98 -5.98 18.39
C PRO A 212 10.51 -4.68 19.01
N THR A 213 11.80 -4.66 19.36
CA THR A 213 12.45 -3.47 19.93
C THR A 213 12.52 -2.35 18.90
N GLN A 214 12.94 -2.64 17.67
CA GLN A 214 13.03 -1.64 16.60
C GLN A 214 11.65 -1.08 16.24
N LEU A 215 10.62 -1.92 16.22
CA LEU A 215 9.26 -1.53 15.93
C LEU A 215 8.71 -0.55 16.97
N VAL A 216 8.87 -0.85 18.27
CA VAL A 216 8.44 0.06 19.35
C VAL A 216 9.29 1.33 19.36
N GLN A 217 10.60 1.24 19.12
CA GLN A 217 11.45 2.44 18.98
C GLN A 217 11.01 3.33 17.82
N ALA A 218 10.58 2.74 16.69
CA ALA A 218 10.06 3.49 15.56
C ALA A 218 8.71 4.15 15.90
N LEU A 219 7.81 3.46 16.61
CA LEU A 219 6.56 4.04 17.11
C LEU A 219 6.80 5.26 18.03
N LEU A 220 7.72 5.13 18.99
CA LEU A 220 8.08 6.20 19.93
C LEU A 220 8.77 7.40 19.25
N ALA A 221 9.43 7.18 18.12
CA ALA A 221 10.02 8.26 17.31
C ALA A 221 8.96 9.14 16.63
N GLY A 222 7.71 8.67 16.53
CA GLY A 222 6.59 9.39 15.93
C GLY A 222 6.30 8.99 14.49
N PRO A 223 5.28 9.61 13.86
CA PRO A 223 4.90 9.32 12.48
C PRO A 223 5.98 9.79 11.51
N THR A 224 5.94 9.22 10.30
CA THR A 224 6.68 9.73 9.15
C THR A 224 6.33 11.19 8.86
N SER A 225 7.26 11.88 8.22
CA SER A 225 7.06 13.22 7.66
C SER A 225 5.79 13.33 6.81
N TRP A 226 5.43 12.25 6.09
CA TRP A 226 4.22 12.17 5.28
C TRP A 226 2.92 12.23 6.07
N LEU A 227 2.85 11.75 7.33
CA LEU A 227 1.64 11.86 8.18
C LEU A 227 1.70 12.95 9.27
N ASN A 228 2.83 13.66 9.36
CA ASN A 228 3.02 14.71 10.35
C ASN A 228 1.91 15.77 10.33
N GLY A 229 1.40 16.15 11.50
CA GLY A 229 0.31 17.13 11.65
C GLY A 229 -1.10 16.56 11.47
N ALA A 230 -1.29 15.44 10.76
CA ALA A 230 -2.61 14.83 10.60
C ALA A 230 -2.96 13.79 11.66
N VAL A 231 -1.95 13.17 12.28
CA VAL A 231 -2.12 12.19 13.35
C VAL A 231 -1.59 12.71 14.68
N ARG A 232 -1.88 11.98 15.77
CA ARG A 232 -1.41 12.26 17.13
C ARG A 232 -0.80 11.01 17.74
N THR A 233 0.29 11.20 18.48
CA THR A 233 0.87 10.17 19.33
C THR A 233 0.31 10.30 20.75
N ALA A 234 0.06 9.18 21.43
CA ALA A 234 -0.32 9.13 22.83
C ALA A 234 0.90 9.16 23.76
N PHE A 235 2.11 8.95 23.23
CA PHE A 235 3.35 9.00 24.00
C PHE A 235 3.76 10.45 24.24
N PRO A 236 3.99 10.84 25.50
CA PRO A 236 4.56 12.13 25.82
C PRO A 236 5.93 12.38 25.16
N PRO A 237 6.31 13.65 24.91
CA PRO A 237 7.63 13.95 24.38
C PRO A 237 8.75 13.37 25.25
N ARG A 238 9.77 12.82 24.60
CA ARG A 238 10.95 12.18 25.20
C ARG A 238 10.69 10.83 25.88
N THR A 239 9.50 10.24 25.80
CA THR A 239 9.28 8.84 26.18
C THR A 239 10.20 7.92 25.37
N ARG A 240 10.90 7.02 26.07
CA ARG A 240 11.86 6.06 25.48
C ARG A 240 11.62 4.68 26.05
N LEU A 241 12.11 3.67 25.34
CA LEU A 241 12.30 2.34 25.93
C LEU A 241 13.48 2.37 26.90
N ARG A 242 13.28 1.89 28.13
CA ARG A 242 14.36 1.74 29.13
C ARG A 242 15.28 0.57 28.78
N ARG A 243 14.69 -0.49 28.23
CA ARG A 243 15.36 -1.70 27.75
C ARG A 243 14.71 -2.15 26.45
N GLY A 244 15.34 -3.10 25.75
CA GLY A 244 14.69 -3.76 24.62
C GLY A 244 13.39 -4.46 25.05
N VAL A 245 12.47 -4.62 24.10
CA VAL A 245 11.25 -5.40 24.30
C VAL A 245 11.64 -6.85 24.59
N HIS A 246 11.25 -7.35 25.76
CA HIS A 246 11.57 -8.72 26.19
C HIS A 246 10.37 -9.62 25.94
N ILE A 247 10.59 -10.77 25.28
CA ILE A 247 9.52 -11.75 25.00
C ILE A 247 9.80 -13.02 25.79
N GLU A 248 8.88 -13.38 26.69
CA GLU A 248 8.90 -14.65 27.41
C GLU A 248 7.63 -15.45 27.10
N LYS A 249 7.78 -16.67 26.56
CA LYS A 249 6.68 -17.62 26.30
C LYS A 249 5.47 -17.06 25.53
N ASP A 250 5.66 -16.04 24.67
CA ASP A 250 4.65 -15.27 23.90
C ASP A 250 4.21 -13.90 24.46
N VAL A 251 4.72 -13.51 25.63
CA VAL A 251 4.38 -12.26 26.30
C VAL A 251 5.48 -11.22 26.07
N ALA A 252 5.17 -10.15 25.35
CA ALA A 252 6.07 -9.01 25.18
C ALA A 252 5.97 -8.02 26.35
N THR A 253 7.08 -7.73 27.02
CA THR A 253 7.16 -6.67 28.04
C THR A 253 7.78 -5.41 27.44
N VAL A 254 7.04 -4.31 27.51
CA VAL A 254 7.44 -2.98 27.03
C VAL A 254 7.65 -2.08 28.25
N ASP A 255 8.91 -1.81 28.61
CA ASP A 255 9.26 -0.94 29.75
C ASP A 255 9.66 0.46 29.25
N LEU A 256 8.78 1.43 29.46
CA LEU A 256 8.93 2.82 29.05
C LEU A 256 9.56 3.67 30.17
N SER A 257 10.18 4.79 29.79
CA SER A 257 10.74 5.77 30.70
C SER A 257 9.65 6.53 31.48
N GLU A 258 10.04 7.15 32.59
CA GLU A 258 9.12 7.82 33.53
C GLU A 258 8.21 8.86 32.85
N GLU A 259 8.66 9.51 31.78
CA GLU A 259 7.88 10.49 31.01
C GLU A 259 6.56 9.92 30.50
N ALA A 260 6.45 8.60 30.29
CA ALA A 260 5.21 7.96 29.87
C ALA A 260 4.06 8.14 30.89
N HIS A 261 4.34 8.41 32.18
CA HIS A 261 3.30 8.67 33.19
C HIS A 261 2.43 9.90 32.87
N ALA A 262 2.95 10.85 32.07
CA ALA A 262 2.16 12.01 31.66
C ALA A 262 1.17 11.70 30.53
N GLY A 263 1.23 10.50 29.95
CA GLY A 263 0.37 10.04 28.86
C GLY A 263 -0.91 9.35 29.36
N ASN A 264 -1.86 9.15 28.46
CA ASN A 264 -3.04 8.33 28.74
C ASN A 264 -2.70 6.84 28.50
N ILE A 265 -2.86 6.02 29.54
CA ILE A 265 -2.46 4.60 29.53
C ILE A 265 -3.24 3.81 28.49
N GLU A 266 -4.54 4.05 28.35
CA GLU A 266 -5.43 3.36 27.41
C GLU A 266 -4.98 3.60 25.97
N ARG A 267 -4.70 4.86 25.61
CA ARG A 267 -4.27 5.24 24.26
C ARG A 267 -2.86 4.76 23.94
N MET A 268 -1.91 4.85 24.89
CA MET A 268 -0.59 4.24 24.71
C MET A 268 -0.73 2.73 24.50
N SER A 269 -1.62 2.08 25.25
CA SER A 269 -1.89 0.65 25.14
C SER A 269 -2.49 0.28 23.79
N ALA A 270 -3.47 1.04 23.29
CA ALA A 270 -4.07 0.82 21.98
C ALA A 270 -3.03 0.96 20.85
N GLN A 271 -2.20 2.01 20.85
CA GLN A 271 -1.14 2.18 19.84
C GLN A 271 -0.10 1.05 19.87
N LEU A 272 0.34 0.63 21.06
CA LEU A 272 1.27 -0.49 21.23
C LEU A 272 0.65 -1.80 20.74
N SER A 273 -0.58 -2.11 21.15
CA SER A 273 -1.28 -3.34 20.78
C SER A 273 -1.48 -3.44 19.27
N TRP A 274 -1.91 -2.35 18.62
CA TRP A 274 -2.09 -2.30 17.16
C TRP A 274 -0.79 -2.33 16.37
N THR A 275 0.28 -1.75 16.91
CA THR A 275 1.59 -1.83 16.26
C THR A 275 2.18 -3.24 16.39
N MET A 276 2.15 -3.84 17.58
CA MET A 276 2.78 -5.13 17.86
C MET A 276 2.00 -6.35 17.34
N ARG A 277 0.67 -6.27 17.12
CA ARG A 277 -0.14 -7.41 16.60
C ARG A 277 0.31 -7.95 15.25
N GLN A 278 1.13 -7.21 14.52
CA GLN A 278 1.72 -7.65 13.26
C GLN A 278 2.84 -8.69 13.46
N LEU A 279 3.38 -8.82 14.68
CA LEU A 279 4.43 -9.77 15.05
C LEU A 279 3.79 -11.05 15.57
N SER A 280 3.89 -12.15 14.81
CA SER A 280 3.14 -13.36 15.11
C SER A 280 3.60 -14.10 16.37
N GLU A 281 4.85 -13.87 16.79
CA GLU A 281 5.45 -14.34 18.04
C GLU A 281 4.87 -13.70 19.32
N ILE A 282 4.21 -12.55 19.21
CA ILE A 282 3.58 -11.85 20.33
C ILE A 282 2.09 -12.20 20.34
N LYS A 283 1.64 -12.87 21.41
CA LYS A 283 0.20 -13.15 21.62
C LYS A 283 -0.39 -12.26 22.69
N ARG A 284 0.42 -11.90 23.67
CA ARG A 284 0.06 -11.03 24.78
C ARG A 284 1.19 -10.06 25.06
N TRP A 285 0.89 -8.99 25.78
CA TRP A 285 1.89 -8.00 26.12
C TRP A 285 1.60 -7.31 27.46
N ARG A 286 2.61 -6.68 28.03
CA ARG A 286 2.57 -5.97 29.31
C ARG A 286 3.24 -4.61 29.16
N LEU A 287 2.59 -3.57 29.67
CA LEU A 287 3.16 -2.24 29.79
C LEU A 287 3.81 -2.06 31.15
N GLN A 288 5.05 -1.57 31.16
CA GLN A 288 5.72 -1.07 32.33
C GLN A 288 6.14 0.38 32.12
N ILE A 289 6.12 1.16 33.20
CA ILE A 289 6.70 2.50 33.23
C ILE A 289 7.67 2.54 34.41
N ASN A 290 8.93 2.86 34.13
CA ASN A 290 10.01 2.82 35.10
C ASN A 290 10.17 1.46 35.82
N GLY A 291 9.81 0.36 35.15
CA GLY A 291 9.84 -1.00 35.68
C GLY A 291 8.60 -1.41 36.48
N GLU A 292 7.67 -0.49 36.74
CA GLU A 292 6.41 -0.77 37.42
C GLU A 292 5.33 -1.11 36.40
N THR A 293 4.55 -2.16 36.66
CA THR A 293 3.49 -2.58 35.74
C THR A 293 2.30 -1.65 35.87
N VAL A 294 1.88 -1.07 34.74
CA VAL A 294 0.70 -0.21 34.67
C VAL A 294 -0.43 -0.95 33.95
N ILE A 295 -1.66 -0.72 34.40
CA ILE A 295 -2.84 -1.45 33.95
C ILE A 295 -3.83 -0.43 33.41
N ALA A 296 -4.28 -0.63 32.17
CA ALA A 296 -5.35 0.17 31.59
C ALA A 296 -6.68 -0.18 32.26
N GLN A 297 -7.62 0.76 32.31
CA GLN A 297 -8.93 0.50 32.90
C GLN A 297 -9.62 -0.72 32.27
N ASP A 298 -10.25 -1.56 33.10
CA ASP A 298 -10.96 -2.79 32.72
C ASP A 298 -10.11 -3.84 31.98
N MET A 299 -8.79 -3.72 32.06
CA MET A 299 -7.83 -4.68 31.49
C MET A 299 -7.06 -5.41 32.58
N GLU A 300 -6.51 -6.57 32.22
CA GLU A 300 -5.52 -7.26 33.05
C GLU A 300 -4.12 -6.68 32.82
N ALA A 301 -3.20 -6.94 33.76
CA ALA A 301 -1.79 -6.54 33.65
C ALA A 301 -1.09 -7.12 32.40
N THR A 302 -1.59 -8.25 31.89
CA THR A 302 -1.12 -8.85 30.64
C THR A 302 -2.28 -8.88 29.66
N GLN A 303 -2.17 -8.12 28.58
CA GLN A 303 -3.25 -7.86 27.63
C GLN A 303 -3.08 -8.73 26.38
N PRO A 304 -4.16 -9.26 25.77
CA PRO A 304 -4.09 -9.86 24.44
C PRO A 304 -3.60 -8.85 23.39
N VAL A 305 -2.79 -9.28 22.42
CA VAL A 305 -2.29 -8.37 21.37
C VAL A 305 -3.40 -7.85 20.44
N HIS A 306 -4.49 -8.62 20.33
CA HIS A 306 -5.71 -8.25 19.62
C HIS A 306 -6.73 -7.54 20.53
N ALA A 307 -6.34 -7.07 21.71
CA ALA A 307 -7.15 -6.12 22.47
C ALA A 307 -7.26 -4.79 21.70
N TRP A 308 -8.14 -3.90 22.17
CA TRP A 308 -8.33 -2.54 21.60
C TRP A 308 -8.94 -2.50 20.19
N GLU A 309 -9.77 -3.49 19.82
CA GLU A 309 -10.51 -3.49 18.54
C GLU A 309 -11.42 -2.26 18.36
N GLY A 310 -11.83 -1.62 19.46
CA GLY A 310 -12.60 -0.38 19.41
C GLY A 310 -11.86 0.79 18.75
N ASN A 311 -10.54 0.71 18.63
CA ASN A 311 -9.71 1.73 17.98
C ASN A 311 -9.35 1.37 16.52
N SER A 312 -10.00 0.37 15.94
CA SER A 312 -9.72 -0.10 14.57
C SER A 312 -9.73 1.03 13.53
N PRO A 313 -8.71 1.11 12.64
CA PRO A 313 -8.72 2.05 11.52
C PRO A 313 -9.86 1.83 10.52
N ASP A 314 -10.42 0.62 10.49
CA ASP A 314 -11.58 0.27 9.68
C ASP A 314 -12.91 0.66 10.35
N GLY A 315 -12.86 1.25 11.55
CA GLY A 315 -14.01 1.54 12.39
C GLY A 315 -14.50 0.31 13.16
N GLN A 316 -15.51 0.52 14.01
CA GLN A 316 -16.18 -0.57 14.70
C GLN A 316 -17.20 -1.23 13.76
N VAL A 317 -17.07 -2.54 13.54
CA VAL A 317 -18.16 -3.34 12.96
C VAL A 317 -19.16 -3.60 14.09
N PRO A 318 -20.40 -3.10 14.03
CA PRO A 318 -21.38 -3.36 15.09
C PRO A 318 -21.57 -4.86 15.27
N GLN A 319 -21.33 -5.38 16.48
CA GLN A 319 -21.62 -6.77 16.79
C GLN A 319 -23.14 -6.99 16.68
N GLY A 320 -23.57 -7.87 15.78
CA GLY A 320 -24.97 -8.31 15.67
C GLY A 320 -25.74 -7.78 14.46
N GLU A 321 -25.26 -6.77 13.75
CA GLU A 321 -25.82 -6.36 12.46
C GLU A 321 -25.11 -7.09 11.34
N THR A 322 -25.60 -8.30 11.05
CA THR A 322 -25.36 -8.88 9.73
C THR A 322 -26.00 -7.95 8.70
N HIS A 323 -25.22 -7.66 7.65
CA HIS A 323 -25.57 -6.92 6.44
C HIS A 323 -25.09 -5.45 6.36
N GLU A 324 -23.79 -5.24 6.10
CA GLU A 324 -23.40 -4.20 5.13
C GLU A 324 -24.03 -4.58 3.78
N ASN A 325 -25.32 -4.32 3.64
CA ASN A 325 -26.03 -4.54 2.40
C ASN A 325 -25.39 -3.64 1.34
N ALA A 326 -24.90 -4.22 0.25
CA ALA A 326 -24.41 -3.42 -0.85
C ALA A 326 -25.57 -2.62 -1.45
N TYR A 327 -25.30 -1.39 -1.84
CA TYR A 327 -26.22 -0.54 -2.56
C TYR A 327 -25.84 -0.55 -4.04
N VAL A 328 -26.84 -0.46 -4.90
CA VAL A 328 -26.68 -0.52 -6.36
C VAL A 328 -27.71 0.37 -7.03
N VAL A 329 -27.47 0.73 -8.28
CA VAL A 329 -28.53 1.26 -9.15
C VAL A 329 -29.10 0.09 -9.95
N GLY A 330 -30.32 -0.33 -9.64
CA GLY A 330 -30.96 -1.47 -10.28
C GLY A 330 -31.32 -1.19 -11.76
N ALA A 331 -31.73 -2.23 -12.49
CA ALA A 331 -32.16 -2.09 -13.89
C ALA A 331 -33.32 -1.08 -14.10
N SER A 332 -34.12 -0.82 -13.07
CA SER A 332 -35.17 0.23 -13.07
C SER A 332 -34.61 1.66 -13.03
N GLY A 333 -33.31 1.83 -12.79
CA GLY A 333 -32.64 3.12 -12.63
C GLY A 333 -32.78 3.73 -11.23
N TYR A 334 -33.40 3.00 -10.29
CA TYR A 334 -33.55 3.43 -8.90
C TYR A 334 -32.45 2.86 -8.00
N LEU A 335 -32.10 3.63 -6.96
CA LEU A 335 -31.27 3.17 -5.85
C LEU A 335 -31.95 1.99 -5.16
N GLY A 336 -31.22 0.89 -5.12
CA GLY A 336 -31.60 -0.37 -4.53
C GLY A 336 -30.54 -0.91 -3.60
N THR A 337 -30.91 -1.98 -2.90
CA THR A 337 -30.01 -2.80 -2.10
C THR A 337 -29.86 -4.18 -2.74
N LEU A 338 -28.70 -4.80 -2.56
CA LEU A 338 -28.41 -6.14 -3.06
C LEU A 338 -28.92 -7.19 -2.06
N GLN A 339 -29.95 -7.95 -2.46
CA GLN A 339 -30.45 -9.11 -1.71
C GLN A 339 -30.11 -10.37 -2.49
N GLY A 340 -29.06 -11.08 -2.06
CA GLY A 340 -28.47 -12.17 -2.82
C GLY A 340 -27.95 -11.66 -4.18
N ASP A 341 -28.48 -12.22 -5.27
CA ASP A 341 -28.12 -11.84 -6.64
C ASP A 341 -29.16 -10.91 -7.32
N ARG A 342 -29.98 -10.22 -6.51
CA ARG A 342 -31.04 -9.34 -7.00
C ARG A 342 -30.91 -7.93 -6.43
N ALA A 343 -31.07 -6.95 -7.29
CA ALA A 343 -31.20 -5.54 -6.88
C ALA A 343 -32.66 -5.25 -6.53
N GLN A 344 -32.91 -4.89 -5.27
CA GLN A 344 -34.24 -4.54 -4.77
C GLN A 344 -34.33 -3.03 -4.57
N PRO A 345 -35.22 -2.30 -5.26
CA PRO A 345 -35.40 -0.87 -5.06
C PRO A 345 -35.79 -0.55 -3.62
N ILE A 346 -35.12 0.42 -3.02
CA ILE A 346 -35.42 0.92 -1.66
C ILE A 346 -35.82 2.39 -1.67
N VAL A 347 -35.34 3.14 -2.66
CA VAL A 347 -35.69 4.53 -2.90
C VAL A 347 -36.31 4.65 -4.28
N THR A 348 -37.55 5.12 -4.33
CA THR A 348 -38.34 5.32 -5.54
C THR A 348 -38.53 6.82 -5.81
N GLY A 349 -39.11 7.16 -6.96
CA GLY A 349 -39.31 8.56 -7.34
C GLY A 349 -38.00 9.28 -7.71
N PRO A 350 -38.03 10.62 -7.85
CA PRO A 350 -36.89 11.40 -8.33
C PRO A 350 -35.62 11.21 -7.48
N GLY A 351 -35.75 11.08 -6.16
CA GLY A 351 -34.62 10.89 -5.26
C GLY A 351 -33.85 9.59 -5.50
N GLY A 352 -34.51 8.55 -6.00
CA GLY A 352 -33.87 7.28 -6.31
C GLY A 352 -33.10 7.25 -7.63
N ARG A 353 -33.30 8.24 -8.53
CA ARG A 353 -32.70 8.25 -9.88
C ARG A 353 -31.37 9.00 -9.88
N LEU A 354 -30.29 8.26 -9.71
CA LEU A 354 -28.93 8.79 -9.68
C LEU A 354 -27.92 7.78 -10.24
N SER A 355 -26.68 8.23 -10.39
CA SER A 355 -25.52 7.37 -10.64
C SER A 355 -24.53 7.49 -9.49
N ARG A 356 -23.66 6.49 -9.33
CA ARG A 356 -22.60 6.49 -8.29
C ARG A 356 -23.13 6.77 -6.86
N PRO A 357 -24.07 5.96 -6.34
CA PRO A 357 -24.60 6.14 -4.98
C PRO A 357 -23.51 6.04 -3.91
N ALA A 358 -23.61 6.88 -2.90
CA ALA A 358 -22.81 6.78 -1.68
C ALA A 358 -23.74 6.97 -0.46
N ILE A 359 -23.73 6.00 0.46
CA ILE A 359 -24.57 6.00 1.66
C ILE A 359 -23.73 6.49 2.84
N ALA A 360 -24.30 7.38 3.65
CA ALA A 360 -23.64 7.85 4.87
C ALA A 360 -23.48 6.70 5.89
N PRO A 361 -22.42 6.73 6.75
CA PRO A 361 -22.12 5.69 7.72
C PRO A 361 -23.29 5.28 8.63
N ASP A 362 -24.17 6.23 8.92
CA ASP A 362 -25.29 6.06 9.84
C ASP A 362 -26.63 5.77 9.14
N TYR A 363 -26.60 5.54 7.82
CA TYR A 363 -27.75 5.15 7.01
C TYR A 363 -28.90 6.18 6.97
N GLN A 364 -28.66 7.44 7.38
CA GLN A 364 -29.71 8.46 7.41
C GLN A 364 -29.82 9.27 6.11
N GLU A 365 -28.72 9.41 5.37
CA GLU A 365 -28.64 10.21 4.14
C GLU A 365 -27.86 9.46 3.05
N PHE A 366 -28.19 9.73 1.79
CA PHE A 366 -27.41 9.28 0.65
C PHE A 366 -27.11 10.42 -0.31
N ALA A 367 -26.01 10.26 -1.05
CA ALA A 367 -25.58 11.15 -2.09
C ALA A 367 -25.42 10.39 -3.43
N GLY A 368 -25.47 11.12 -4.53
CA GLY A 368 -25.20 10.58 -5.84
C GLY A 368 -25.02 11.65 -6.88
N LEU A 369 -24.75 11.23 -8.11
CA LEU A 369 -24.52 12.12 -9.24
C LEU A 369 -25.70 12.08 -10.21
N SER A 370 -25.97 13.23 -10.83
CA SER A 370 -26.74 13.29 -12.09
C SER A 370 -26.16 12.37 -13.17
N ALA A 371 -26.96 12.01 -14.17
CA ALA A 371 -26.51 11.14 -15.27
C ALA A 371 -25.30 11.70 -16.05
N THR A 372 -25.13 13.03 -16.07
CA THR A 372 -23.99 13.73 -16.70
C THR A 372 -22.85 14.02 -15.73
N ALA A 373 -22.98 13.62 -14.46
CA ALA A 373 -22.06 13.95 -13.37
C ALA A 373 -21.83 15.46 -13.14
N ARG A 374 -22.71 16.34 -13.64
CA ARG A 374 -22.59 17.80 -13.45
C ARG A 374 -23.26 18.32 -12.17
N GLN A 375 -24.07 17.50 -11.51
CA GLN A 375 -24.70 17.83 -10.24
C GLN A 375 -24.47 16.72 -9.22
N VAL A 376 -24.27 17.13 -7.96
CA VAL A 376 -24.31 16.25 -6.79
C VAL A 376 -25.66 16.42 -6.11
N TYR A 377 -26.35 15.31 -5.91
CA TYR A 377 -27.61 15.26 -5.18
C TYR A 377 -27.40 14.65 -3.81
N VAL A 378 -28.21 15.10 -2.86
CA VAL A 378 -28.35 14.49 -1.54
C VAL A 378 -29.83 14.33 -1.20
N ALA A 379 -30.17 13.28 -0.47
CA ALA A 379 -31.53 12.99 -0.07
C ALA A 379 -31.57 12.14 1.21
N ALA A 380 -32.67 12.30 1.95
CA ALA A 380 -32.98 11.55 3.15
C ALA A 380 -34.51 11.37 3.26
N PRO A 381 -35.00 10.27 3.87
CA PRO A 381 -34.23 9.12 4.37
C PRO A 381 -33.74 8.18 3.24
N VAL A 382 -32.92 7.18 3.56
CA VAL A 382 -32.39 6.17 2.60
C VAL A 382 -33.45 5.12 2.19
N THR A 383 -34.74 5.44 2.32
CA THR A 383 -35.86 4.60 1.88
C THR A 383 -37.04 5.45 1.42
N GLY A 384 -38.01 4.85 0.73
CA GLY A 384 -39.26 5.51 0.36
C GLY A 384 -39.14 6.35 -0.90
N ALA A 385 -39.69 7.56 -0.90
CA ALA A 385 -39.68 8.48 -2.06
C ALA A 385 -39.24 9.90 -1.67
N PRO A 386 -38.01 10.07 -1.16
CA PRO A 386 -37.48 11.36 -0.74
C PRO A 386 -37.28 12.30 -1.93
N THR A 387 -37.40 13.60 -1.67
CA THR A 387 -37.10 14.65 -2.65
C THR A 387 -35.59 14.90 -2.67
N PRO A 388 -34.91 14.82 -3.83
CA PRO A 388 -33.49 15.11 -3.91
C PRO A 388 -33.23 16.62 -3.84
N HIS A 389 -32.18 17.00 -3.12
CA HIS A 389 -31.67 18.36 -3.10
C HIS A 389 -30.38 18.43 -3.93
N VAL A 390 -30.29 19.43 -4.81
CA VAL A 390 -29.05 19.71 -5.53
C VAL A 390 -28.08 20.39 -4.58
N LEU A 391 -27.01 19.69 -4.20
CA LEU A 391 -26.00 20.21 -3.29
C LEU A 391 -24.97 21.07 -4.02
N LEU A 392 -24.49 20.60 -5.17
CA LEU A 392 -23.48 21.28 -5.99
C LEU A 392 -23.84 21.18 -7.46
N THR A 393 -23.50 22.22 -8.22
CA THR A 393 -23.55 22.24 -9.69
C THR A 393 -22.16 22.61 -10.20
N ALA A 394 -21.64 21.79 -11.11
CA ALA A 394 -20.31 21.93 -11.65
C ALA A 394 -20.23 23.13 -12.60
N GLN A 395 -19.08 23.79 -12.56
CA GLN A 395 -18.65 24.79 -13.54
C GLN A 395 -18.71 24.22 -14.96
N GLU A 396 -18.67 25.11 -15.94
CA GLU A 396 -18.68 24.71 -17.34
C GLU A 396 -17.48 23.81 -17.69
N GLY A 397 -17.76 22.71 -18.41
CA GLY A 397 -16.75 21.72 -18.78
C GLY A 397 -16.25 20.83 -17.62
N ALA A 398 -16.71 21.06 -16.39
CA ALA A 398 -16.36 20.24 -15.23
C ALA A 398 -17.41 19.16 -14.93
N ARG A 399 -16.98 18.14 -14.19
CA ARG A 399 -17.80 17.05 -13.66
C ARG A 399 -17.40 16.75 -12.23
N PHE A 400 -18.25 16.06 -11.49
CA PHE A 400 -17.93 15.53 -10.16
C PHE A 400 -17.47 14.08 -10.22
N THR A 401 -16.53 13.72 -9.34
CA THR A 401 -16.23 12.32 -9.02
C THR A 401 -17.36 11.71 -8.18
N ALA A 402 -17.40 10.38 -8.08
CA ALA A 402 -18.35 9.72 -7.19
C ALA A 402 -18.17 10.21 -5.73
N PRO A 403 -19.25 10.56 -5.01
CA PRO A 403 -19.15 11.05 -3.64
C PRO A 403 -18.53 10.01 -2.70
N SER A 404 -17.86 10.48 -1.64
CA SER A 404 -17.29 9.66 -0.58
C SER A 404 -17.69 10.21 0.77
N TRP A 405 -18.03 9.34 1.71
CA TRP A 405 -18.26 9.71 3.11
C TRP A 405 -17.03 9.34 3.95
N SER A 406 -16.78 10.13 4.99
CA SER A 406 -15.97 9.75 6.15
C SER A 406 -16.87 9.33 7.32
N ASN A 407 -16.29 8.63 8.30
CA ASN A 407 -17.01 8.03 9.42
C ASN A 407 -17.77 9.06 10.29
N ASP A 408 -17.33 10.32 10.30
CA ASP A 408 -17.99 11.45 10.96
C ASP A 408 -19.23 11.99 10.21
N GLY A 409 -19.58 11.41 9.07
CA GLY A 409 -20.69 11.85 8.22
C GLY A 409 -20.35 13.07 7.37
N THR A 410 -19.07 13.42 7.19
CA THR A 410 -18.66 14.44 6.23
C THR A 410 -18.69 13.88 4.81
N LEU A 411 -19.34 14.62 3.88
CA LEU A 411 -19.40 14.27 2.46
C LEU A 411 -18.29 14.96 1.68
N TRP A 412 -17.60 14.19 0.84
CA TRP A 412 -16.47 14.61 0.04
C TRP A 412 -16.72 14.36 -1.43
N VAL A 413 -16.43 15.34 -2.28
CA VAL A 413 -16.55 15.20 -3.74
C VAL A 413 -15.55 16.10 -4.44
N VAL A 414 -14.96 15.61 -5.53
CA VAL A 414 -14.03 16.40 -6.34
C VAL A 414 -14.74 16.88 -7.60
N GLU A 415 -14.76 18.19 -7.81
CA GLU A 415 -15.09 18.80 -9.09
C GLU A 415 -13.82 18.82 -9.94
N THR A 416 -13.89 18.38 -11.20
CA THR A 416 -12.69 18.23 -12.03
C THR A 416 -12.95 18.43 -13.51
N ARG A 417 -11.95 18.98 -14.18
CA ARG A 417 -11.79 19.06 -15.64
C ARG A 417 -10.34 18.66 -16.01
N ARG A 418 -10.00 18.72 -17.30
CA ARG A 418 -8.75 18.16 -17.85
C ARG A 418 -7.46 18.56 -17.11
N ASP A 419 -7.37 19.81 -16.68
CA ASP A 419 -6.13 20.36 -16.08
C ASP A 419 -6.37 21.02 -14.72
N GLU A 420 -7.58 20.88 -14.15
CA GLU A 420 -7.93 21.51 -12.88
C GLU A 420 -8.90 20.67 -12.06
N SER A 421 -8.84 20.82 -10.74
CA SER A 421 -9.82 20.25 -9.83
C SER A 421 -9.99 21.04 -8.53
N TRP A 422 -11.14 20.85 -7.87
CA TRP A 422 -11.48 21.43 -6.59
C TRP A 422 -12.08 20.37 -5.69
N LEU A 423 -11.61 20.29 -4.45
CA LEU A 423 -12.21 19.42 -3.44
C LEU A 423 -13.30 20.18 -2.68
N TRP A 424 -14.52 19.63 -2.72
CA TRP A 424 -15.66 20.09 -1.97
C TRP A 424 -15.93 19.17 -0.79
N VAL A 425 -16.21 19.78 0.36
CA VAL A 425 -16.41 19.09 1.64
C VAL A 425 -17.66 19.66 2.30
N ARG A 426 -18.57 18.77 2.73
CA ARG A 426 -19.79 19.14 3.43
C ARG A 426 -19.86 18.37 4.74
N PRO A 427 -19.42 18.98 5.85
CA PRO A 427 -19.68 18.46 7.18
C PRO A 427 -21.19 18.33 7.41
N ARG A 428 -21.57 17.40 8.28
CA ARG A 428 -22.97 17.13 8.56
C ARG A 428 -23.72 18.37 9.06
N GLY A 429 -24.90 18.62 8.49
CA GLY A 429 -25.75 19.76 8.85
C GLY A 429 -25.18 21.13 8.47
N ARG A 430 -24.08 21.18 7.71
CA ARG A 430 -23.44 22.42 7.24
C ARG A 430 -23.50 22.53 5.71
N SER A 431 -23.26 23.73 5.22
CA SER A 431 -23.11 23.98 3.77
C SER A 431 -21.80 23.38 3.25
N ALA A 432 -21.78 23.00 1.98
CA ALA A 432 -20.56 22.56 1.31
C ALA A 432 -19.58 23.74 1.16
N VAL A 433 -18.31 23.49 1.46
CA VAL A 433 -17.20 24.44 1.34
C VAL A 433 -16.08 23.82 0.52
N ARG A 434 -15.21 24.65 -0.07
CA ARG A 434 -14.00 24.18 -0.73
C ARG A 434 -12.88 23.99 0.28
N ALA A 435 -12.07 22.94 0.10
CA ALA A 435 -10.82 22.80 0.85
C ALA A 435 -9.92 24.01 0.54
N ALA A 436 -9.30 24.57 1.59
CA ALA A 436 -8.46 25.75 1.45
C ALA A 436 -7.17 25.42 0.69
N HIS A 437 -6.58 24.26 0.96
CA HIS A 437 -5.47 23.71 0.21
C HIS A 437 -5.83 22.35 -0.40
N TRP A 438 -5.63 22.23 -1.71
CA TRP A 438 -5.89 21.02 -2.48
C TRP A 438 -4.69 20.71 -3.37
N GLY A 439 -3.92 19.68 -3.00
CA GLY A 439 -2.66 19.32 -3.65
C GLY A 439 -2.77 18.82 -5.10
N LEU A 440 -3.99 18.65 -5.62
CA LEU A 440 -4.25 18.23 -7.00
C LEU A 440 -4.99 19.30 -7.82
N GLY A 441 -4.99 20.56 -7.36
CA GLY A 441 -5.71 21.65 -7.99
C GLY A 441 -5.43 21.86 -9.48
N GLY A 442 -4.22 21.53 -9.96
CA GLY A 442 -3.82 21.60 -11.37
C GLY A 442 -3.85 20.26 -12.10
N ARG A 443 -4.69 19.30 -11.68
CA ARG A 443 -4.76 17.95 -12.25
C ARG A 443 -6.21 17.50 -12.47
N GLU A 444 -6.43 16.69 -13.50
CA GLU A 444 -7.66 15.90 -13.63
C GLU A 444 -7.69 14.78 -12.58
N VAL A 445 -8.82 14.67 -11.87
CA VAL A 445 -9.07 13.65 -10.87
C VAL A 445 -10.22 12.76 -11.35
N LEU A 446 -9.99 11.46 -11.38
CA LEU A 446 -10.93 10.47 -11.92
C LEU A 446 -11.74 9.77 -10.82
N ALA A 447 -11.15 9.57 -9.65
CA ALA A 447 -11.81 9.00 -8.48
C ALA A 447 -11.17 9.55 -7.20
N PHE A 448 -11.96 9.74 -6.16
CA PHE A 448 -11.51 10.17 -4.83
C PHE A 448 -12.31 9.43 -3.76
N ARG A 449 -11.61 8.83 -2.79
CA ARG A 449 -12.20 8.01 -1.71
C ARG A 449 -11.45 8.24 -0.41
N VAL A 450 -12.16 8.76 0.59
CA VAL A 450 -11.63 8.92 1.95
C VAL A 450 -11.52 7.54 2.62
N ALA A 451 -10.48 7.31 3.40
CA ALA A 451 -10.32 6.12 4.22
C ALA A 451 -11.26 6.18 5.43
N ARG A 452 -11.59 5.03 6.02
CA ARG A 452 -12.46 4.98 7.22
C ARG A 452 -11.82 5.65 8.44
N ASP A 453 -10.49 5.73 8.47
CA ASP A 453 -9.72 6.47 9.47
C ASP A 453 -9.85 8.01 9.37
N GLY A 454 -10.47 8.54 8.31
CA GLY A 454 -10.71 9.98 8.12
C GLY A 454 -9.47 10.84 7.87
N VAL A 455 -8.27 10.26 7.88
CA VAL A 455 -6.97 10.95 7.75
C VAL A 455 -6.32 10.68 6.40
N ARG A 456 -6.61 9.56 5.75
CA ARG A 456 -6.05 9.23 4.43
C ARG A 456 -7.11 9.29 3.34
N ALA A 457 -6.68 9.58 2.11
CA ALA A 457 -7.54 9.53 0.93
C ALA A 457 -6.84 8.86 -0.24
N ALA A 458 -7.53 7.94 -0.91
CA ALA A 458 -7.09 7.34 -2.15
C ALA A 458 -7.69 8.09 -3.34
N VAL A 459 -6.88 8.33 -4.37
CA VAL A 459 -7.25 9.11 -5.53
C VAL A 459 -6.70 8.47 -6.81
N ILE A 460 -7.45 8.58 -7.90
CA ILE A 460 -6.93 8.36 -9.24
C ILE A 460 -6.79 9.73 -9.88
N ALA A 461 -5.58 10.13 -10.21
CA ALA A 461 -5.30 11.42 -10.85
C ALA A 461 -4.51 11.21 -12.15
N ARG A 462 -4.68 12.10 -13.13
CA ARG A 462 -3.88 12.08 -14.35
C ARG A 462 -2.52 12.72 -14.09
N ILE A 463 -1.48 11.89 -14.04
CA ILE A 463 -0.10 12.30 -13.82
C ILE A 463 0.73 11.74 -14.98
N ASP A 464 1.54 12.60 -15.61
CA ASP A 464 2.33 12.27 -16.82
C ASP A 464 1.47 11.65 -17.93
N GLY A 465 0.26 12.19 -18.10
CA GLY A 465 -0.71 11.75 -19.10
C GLY A 465 -1.50 10.48 -18.74
N ARG A 466 -1.15 9.77 -17.65
CA ARG A 466 -1.74 8.48 -17.27
C ARG A 466 -2.58 8.56 -15.99
N PRO A 467 -3.69 7.81 -15.87
CA PRO A 467 -4.40 7.60 -14.62
C PRO A 467 -3.57 6.79 -13.61
N GLN A 468 -3.12 7.44 -12.54
CA GLN A 468 -2.30 6.82 -11.50
C GLN A 468 -3.02 6.82 -10.15
N VAL A 469 -2.87 5.72 -9.39
CA VAL A 469 -3.37 5.61 -8.00
C VAL A 469 -2.38 6.29 -7.06
N GLN A 470 -2.89 7.23 -6.26
CA GLN A 470 -2.14 7.92 -5.23
C GLN A 470 -2.88 7.82 -3.89
N VAL A 471 -2.15 7.91 -2.79
CA VAL A 471 -2.70 8.09 -1.45
C VAL A 471 -2.17 9.40 -0.88
N GLY A 472 -3.08 10.25 -0.44
CA GLY A 472 -2.79 11.53 0.21
C GLY A 472 -3.28 11.57 1.64
N ARG A 473 -2.97 12.68 2.29
CA ARG A 473 -3.33 12.96 3.68
C ARG A 473 -4.35 14.08 3.76
N ILE A 474 -5.28 13.95 4.71
CA ILE A 474 -6.24 14.96 5.15
C ILE A 474 -5.73 15.49 6.49
N ALA A 475 -5.39 16.77 6.53
CA ALA A 475 -4.91 17.47 7.72
C ALA A 475 -5.66 18.79 7.90
N HIS A 476 -5.56 19.35 9.09
CA HIS A 476 -6.04 20.70 9.37
C HIS A 476 -4.83 21.56 9.70
N ALA A 477 -4.74 22.73 9.07
CA ALA A 477 -3.74 23.72 9.41
C ALA A 477 -4.06 24.34 10.79
N PRO A 478 -3.12 25.07 11.42
CA PRO A 478 -3.33 25.65 12.75
C PRO A 478 -4.52 26.61 12.85
N ASP A 479 -4.92 27.24 11.75
CA ASP A 479 -6.11 28.11 11.64
C ASP A 479 -7.42 27.33 11.45
N GLY A 480 -7.36 26.00 11.47
CA GLY A 480 -8.49 25.10 11.24
C GLY A 480 -8.83 24.88 9.76
N SER A 481 -8.10 25.49 8.83
CA SER A 481 -8.33 25.28 7.40
C SER A 481 -7.94 23.88 6.97
N LEU A 482 -8.71 23.34 6.01
CA LEU A 482 -8.52 21.98 5.52
C LEU A 482 -7.40 21.93 4.48
N ASP A 483 -6.40 21.09 4.73
CA ASP A 483 -5.30 20.77 3.84
C ASP A 483 -5.41 19.30 3.40
N VAL A 484 -5.67 19.08 2.11
CA VAL A 484 -5.65 17.73 1.53
C VAL A 484 -4.61 17.66 0.42
N GLY A 485 -3.58 16.87 0.63
CA GLY A 485 -2.38 16.90 -0.20
C GLY A 485 -1.38 15.81 0.11
N SER A 486 -0.10 16.08 -0.21
CA SER A 486 1.00 15.13 -0.05
C SER A 486 0.71 13.77 -0.70
N PHE A 487 0.20 13.78 -1.93
CA PHE A 487 -0.16 12.57 -2.64
C PHE A 487 1.10 11.79 -3.04
N LEU A 488 1.16 10.53 -2.64
CA LEU A 488 2.24 9.60 -2.95
C LEU A 488 1.72 8.44 -3.82
N PRO A 489 2.49 8.00 -4.83
CA PRO A 489 2.10 6.87 -5.66
C PRO A 489 2.18 5.58 -4.84
N VAL A 490 1.17 4.73 -4.95
CA VAL A 490 1.12 3.45 -4.21
C VAL A 490 1.86 2.33 -4.94
N SER A 491 1.68 2.23 -6.26
CA SER A 491 2.34 1.21 -7.09
C SER A 491 2.48 1.68 -8.54
N SER A 492 3.55 1.25 -9.20
CA SER A 492 3.84 1.52 -10.62
C SER A 492 3.54 0.33 -11.54
N GLU A 493 2.96 -0.76 -11.01
CA GLU A 493 2.65 -1.98 -11.77
C GLU A 493 1.43 -1.80 -12.70
N LEU A 494 0.50 -0.92 -12.34
CA LEU A 494 -0.63 -0.55 -13.18
C LEU A 494 -0.21 0.51 -14.20
N GLN A 495 -0.54 0.28 -15.47
CA GLN A 495 -0.41 1.28 -16.54
C GLN A 495 -1.50 2.35 -16.46
N ASP A 496 -2.73 1.92 -16.17
CA ASP A 496 -3.91 2.78 -16.04
C ASP A 496 -4.81 2.26 -14.91
N ALA A 497 -5.42 3.17 -14.16
CA ALA A 497 -6.47 2.89 -13.18
C ALA A 497 -7.82 3.50 -13.60
N VAL A 498 -8.92 2.80 -13.28
CA VAL A 498 -10.29 3.14 -13.71
C VAL A 498 -11.15 3.57 -12.52
N ASP A 499 -11.18 2.77 -11.45
CA ASP A 499 -11.93 3.05 -10.22
C ASP A 499 -11.24 2.38 -9.04
N LEU A 500 -11.51 2.86 -7.83
CA LEU A 500 -10.94 2.29 -6.60
C LEU A 500 -11.91 2.35 -5.42
N ALA A 501 -11.69 1.44 -4.47
CA ALA A 501 -12.34 1.42 -3.17
C ALA A 501 -11.36 0.94 -2.09
N TRP A 502 -11.56 1.36 -0.85
CA TRP A 502 -10.82 0.83 0.29
C TRP A 502 -11.38 -0.55 0.61
N ARG A 503 -10.54 -1.60 0.52
CA ARG A 503 -10.91 -2.96 0.93
C ARG A 503 -10.85 -3.09 2.45
N ASP A 504 -9.79 -2.53 3.02
CA ASP A 504 -9.50 -2.41 4.43
C ASP A 504 -8.50 -1.25 4.61
N TYR A 505 -8.07 -0.97 5.82
CA TYR A 505 -7.17 0.13 6.12
C TYR A 505 -5.79 0.03 5.44
N ASN A 506 -5.38 -1.14 4.96
CA ASN A 506 -4.06 -1.35 4.36
C ASN A 506 -4.12 -1.69 2.87
N THR A 507 -5.31 -1.91 2.32
CA THR A 507 -5.48 -2.47 0.97
C THR A 507 -6.54 -1.70 0.19
N LEU A 508 -6.20 -1.33 -1.04
CA LEU A 508 -7.16 -0.83 -2.02
C LEU A 508 -7.61 -1.97 -2.94
N ALA A 509 -8.90 -2.00 -3.24
CA ALA A 509 -9.43 -2.72 -4.39
C ALA A 509 -9.44 -1.76 -5.59
N VAL A 510 -8.73 -2.10 -6.66
CA VAL A 510 -8.51 -1.22 -7.82
C VAL A 510 -8.92 -1.94 -9.09
N LEU A 511 -9.68 -1.26 -9.96
CA LEU A 511 -9.83 -1.65 -11.36
C LEU A 511 -8.76 -0.95 -12.17
N GLY A 512 -7.98 -1.71 -12.93
CA GLY A 512 -6.92 -1.15 -13.75
C GLY A 512 -6.37 -2.14 -14.76
N ARG A 513 -5.33 -1.73 -15.48
CA ARG A 513 -4.61 -2.58 -16.44
C ARG A 513 -3.14 -2.63 -16.05
N ALA A 514 -2.62 -3.79 -15.68
CA ALA A 514 -1.18 -3.95 -15.45
C ALA A 514 -0.43 -4.05 -16.79
N LYS A 515 0.89 -3.87 -16.78
CA LYS A 515 1.70 -3.89 -18.02
C LYS A 515 1.59 -5.18 -18.83
N ARG A 516 1.35 -6.29 -18.14
CA ARG A 516 1.22 -7.64 -18.71
C ARG A 516 -0.18 -7.95 -19.25
N ASP A 517 -1.16 -7.09 -18.96
CA ASP A 517 -2.57 -7.36 -19.24
C ASP A 517 -3.08 -6.49 -20.39
N SER A 518 -3.88 -7.08 -21.28
CA SER A 518 -4.55 -6.35 -22.37
C SER A 518 -5.93 -5.81 -21.98
N GLN A 519 -6.48 -6.28 -20.86
CA GLN A 519 -7.82 -5.95 -20.37
C GLN A 519 -7.77 -5.31 -18.98
N THR A 520 -8.80 -4.53 -18.66
CA THR A 520 -9.00 -4.02 -17.30
C THR A 520 -9.43 -5.16 -16.38
N LEU A 521 -8.70 -5.37 -15.29
CA LEU A 521 -8.94 -6.40 -14.29
C LEU A 521 -9.00 -5.80 -12.89
N PRO A 522 -9.64 -6.47 -11.92
CA PRO A 522 -9.59 -6.09 -10.52
C PRO A 522 -8.30 -6.59 -9.85
N PHE A 523 -7.74 -5.76 -8.97
CA PHE A 523 -6.54 -6.04 -8.20
C PHE A 523 -6.74 -5.64 -6.74
N LEU A 524 -6.10 -6.38 -5.83
CA LEU A 524 -5.76 -5.90 -4.50
C LEU A 524 -4.41 -5.19 -4.57
N MET A 525 -4.36 -3.98 -4.05
CA MET A 525 -3.18 -3.14 -4.01
C MET A 525 -2.88 -2.79 -2.55
N PRO A 526 -1.88 -3.45 -1.93
CA PRO A 526 -1.38 -3.07 -0.62
C PRO A 526 -0.80 -1.65 -0.64
N ILE A 527 -1.12 -0.85 0.37
CA ILE A 527 -0.63 0.54 0.50
C ILE A 527 0.83 0.56 0.95
N SER A 528 1.33 -0.56 1.46
CA SER A 528 2.75 -0.81 1.76
C SER A 528 3.67 -0.69 0.54
N GLY A 529 3.12 -0.66 -0.69
CA GLY A 529 3.90 -0.70 -1.93
C GLY A 529 4.36 -2.11 -2.32
N SER A 530 3.88 -3.14 -1.60
CA SER A 530 4.06 -4.55 -1.98
C SER A 530 3.36 -4.87 -3.31
N ALA A 531 3.72 -6.00 -3.91
CA ALA A 531 3.21 -6.40 -5.21
C ALA A 531 1.67 -6.46 -5.25
N ILE A 532 1.07 -6.01 -6.35
CA ILE A 532 -0.38 -6.12 -6.54
C ILE A 532 -0.80 -7.56 -6.84
N THR A 533 -1.96 -7.97 -6.32
CA THR A 533 -2.52 -9.31 -6.55
C THR A 533 -3.76 -9.21 -7.43
N SER A 534 -3.80 -9.97 -8.53
CA SER A 534 -5.00 -10.04 -9.38
C SER A 534 -6.13 -10.76 -8.66
N LEU A 535 -7.37 -10.32 -8.87
CA LEU A 535 -8.56 -10.88 -8.26
C LEU A 535 -9.45 -11.62 -9.26
N GLY A 536 -9.74 -12.86 -8.92
CA GLY A 536 -10.64 -13.77 -9.59
C GLY A 536 -10.18 -14.17 -11.00
N VAL A 537 -11.00 -14.98 -11.64
CA VAL A 537 -10.79 -15.45 -13.02
C VAL A 537 -12.07 -15.36 -13.83
N GLY A 538 -11.94 -15.46 -15.15
CA GLY A 538 -13.06 -15.38 -16.09
C GLY A 538 -13.29 -13.99 -16.67
N SER A 539 -14.19 -13.91 -17.64
CA SER A 539 -14.48 -12.65 -18.33
C SER A 539 -15.43 -11.78 -17.50
N LEU A 540 -15.05 -10.53 -17.31
CA LEU A 540 -15.89 -9.50 -16.69
C LEU A 540 -16.57 -8.58 -17.73
N GLY A 541 -16.37 -8.75 -19.03
CA GLY A 541 -16.81 -7.76 -20.03
C GLY A 541 -15.98 -6.47 -19.94
N GLU A 542 -16.64 -5.33 -19.76
CA GLU A 542 -16.00 -4.01 -19.57
C GLU A 542 -16.21 -3.49 -18.14
N PRO A 543 -15.33 -3.82 -17.17
CA PRO A 543 -15.41 -3.31 -15.81
C PRO A 543 -15.38 -1.78 -15.78
N ARG A 544 -16.30 -1.17 -15.02
CA ARG A 544 -16.43 0.29 -14.90
C ARG A 544 -16.31 0.80 -13.47
N THR A 545 -16.74 0.00 -12.50
CA THR A 545 -16.84 0.43 -11.11
C THR A 545 -16.45 -0.68 -10.14
N ILE A 546 -15.88 -0.33 -8.99
CA ILE A 546 -15.53 -1.30 -7.94
C ILE A 546 -15.98 -0.82 -6.57
N ALA A 547 -16.56 -1.74 -5.80
CA ALA A 547 -16.92 -1.53 -4.40
C ALA A 547 -16.23 -2.57 -3.52
N ALA A 548 -15.73 -2.09 -2.40
CA ALA A 548 -15.13 -2.89 -1.36
C ALA A 548 -15.37 -2.19 -0.01
N ALA A 549 -15.39 -2.99 1.04
CA ALA A 549 -15.46 -2.58 2.43
C ALA A 549 -14.86 -3.71 3.30
N PRO A 550 -14.42 -3.43 4.54
CA PRO A 550 -13.85 -4.45 5.43
C PRO A 550 -14.82 -5.62 5.63
N GLY A 551 -14.35 -6.86 5.44
CA GLY A 551 -15.17 -8.07 5.58
C GLY A 551 -16.21 -8.33 4.47
N ALA A 552 -16.63 -7.31 3.71
CA ALA A 552 -17.63 -7.46 2.64
C ALA A 552 -17.07 -8.11 1.35
N PRO A 553 -17.87 -8.78 0.51
CA PRO A 553 -17.43 -9.21 -0.82
C PRO A 553 -17.03 -8.03 -1.70
N ILE A 554 -16.05 -8.21 -2.60
CA ILE A 554 -15.75 -7.20 -3.63
C ILE A 554 -16.80 -7.31 -4.75
N LEU A 555 -17.34 -6.17 -5.17
CA LEU A 555 -18.34 -6.08 -6.23
C LEU A 555 -17.80 -5.25 -7.41
N ILE A 556 -18.05 -5.73 -8.63
CA ILE A 556 -17.66 -5.06 -9.87
C ILE A 556 -18.91 -4.69 -10.65
N GLY A 557 -19.10 -3.41 -10.94
CA GLY A 557 -20.08 -2.99 -11.94
C GLY A 557 -19.42 -3.04 -13.32
N THR A 558 -20.06 -3.73 -14.25
CA THR A 558 -19.54 -3.97 -15.59
C THR A 558 -20.61 -3.83 -16.65
N ARG A 559 -20.17 -3.59 -17.89
CA ARG A 559 -21.01 -3.70 -19.08
C ARG A 559 -20.59 -4.93 -19.89
N SER A 560 -21.55 -5.81 -20.19
CA SER A 560 -21.34 -6.97 -21.05
C SER A 560 -22.49 -7.11 -22.03
N SER A 561 -22.19 -7.23 -23.33
CA SER A 561 -23.19 -7.35 -24.40
C SER A 561 -24.29 -6.26 -24.33
N GLY A 562 -23.90 -5.02 -24.01
CA GLY A 562 -24.81 -3.87 -23.87
C GLY A 562 -25.63 -3.83 -22.58
N LYS A 563 -25.48 -4.80 -21.67
CA LYS A 563 -26.20 -4.86 -20.39
C LYS A 563 -25.29 -4.47 -19.23
N GLU A 564 -25.82 -3.68 -18.32
CA GLU A 564 -25.18 -3.36 -17.04
C GLU A 564 -25.40 -4.52 -16.06
N GLN A 565 -24.31 -4.99 -15.44
CA GLN A 565 -24.33 -6.07 -14.47
C GLN A 565 -23.43 -5.77 -13.29
N VAL A 566 -23.82 -6.25 -12.10
CA VAL A 566 -22.94 -6.32 -10.94
C VAL A 566 -22.46 -7.75 -10.79
N CYS A 567 -21.13 -7.90 -10.70
CA CYS A 567 -20.43 -9.14 -10.50
C CYS A 567 -19.88 -9.27 -9.10
N ARG A 568 -19.80 -10.51 -8.63
CA ARG A 568 -19.13 -10.91 -7.40
C ARG A 568 -18.35 -12.19 -7.63
N GLN A 569 -17.41 -12.49 -6.75
CA GLN A 569 -16.78 -13.81 -6.74
C GLN A 569 -17.79 -14.87 -6.27
N ARG A 570 -17.75 -16.05 -6.88
CA ARG A 570 -18.53 -17.21 -6.43
C ARG A 570 -18.24 -17.58 -4.98
N VAL A 571 -16.96 -17.55 -4.60
CA VAL A 571 -16.45 -17.76 -3.23
C VAL A 571 -15.58 -16.56 -2.85
N PRO A 572 -16.11 -15.55 -2.13
CA PRO A 572 -15.39 -14.31 -1.83
C PRO A 572 -14.11 -14.47 -1.00
N SER A 573 -13.97 -15.56 -0.26
CA SER A 573 -12.76 -15.86 0.52
C SER A 573 -11.60 -16.41 -0.32
N ASN A 574 -11.85 -16.79 -1.58
CA ASN A 574 -10.85 -17.33 -2.48
C ASN A 574 -10.52 -16.31 -3.58
N SER A 575 -9.30 -15.79 -3.58
CA SER A 575 -8.85 -14.78 -4.53
C SER A 575 -8.87 -15.26 -5.98
N TYR A 576 -8.82 -16.55 -6.26
CA TYR A 576 -8.91 -17.13 -7.61
C TYR A 576 -10.33 -17.56 -7.99
N SER A 577 -11.32 -17.34 -7.13
CA SER A 577 -12.70 -17.68 -7.43
C SER A 577 -13.16 -16.99 -8.72
N PRO A 578 -13.86 -17.71 -9.62
CA PRO A 578 -14.38 -17.11 -10.83
C PRO A 578 -15.38 -16.00 -10.50
N TRP A 579 -15.40 -14.98 -11.34
CA TRP A 579 -16.41 -13.94 -11.33
C TRP A 579 -17.72 -14.46 -11.92
N ILE A 580 -18.83 -14.13 -11.26
CA ILE A 580 -20.17 -14.31 -11.78
C ILE A 580 -20.87 -12.95 -11.79
N CYS A 581 -21.65 -12.66 -12.83
CA CYS A 581 -22.34 -11.39 -13.02
C CYS A 581 -23.87 -11.57 -13.01
N PRO A 582 -24.47 -12.03 -11.89
CA PRO A 582 -25.85 -12.48 -11.89
C PRO A 582 -26.85 -11.31 -11.77
N THR A 583 -26.41 -10.15 -11.30
CA THR A 583 -27.31 -9.04 -10.93
C THR A 583 -27.41 -8.02 -12.07
N ALA A 584 -28.61 -7.76 -12.57
CA ALA A 584 -28.86 -6.65 -13.50
C ALA A 584 -28.91 -5.31 -12.75
N ALA A 585 -27.75 -4.67 -12.61
CA ALA A 585 -27.55 -3.43 -11.88
C ALA A 585 -26.21 -2.79 -12.27
N LYS A 586 -25.93 -1.59 -11.75
CA LYS A 586 -24.63 -0.89 -11.88
C LYS A 586 -24.28 -0.13 -10.61
N ASP A 587 -23.08 0.46 -10.62
CA ASP A 587 -22.57 1.35 -9.56
C ASP A 587 -22.75 0.76 -8.14
N PRO A 588 -22.21 -0.44 -7.84
CA PRO A 588 -22.24 -0.96 -6.49
C PRO A 588 -21.48 -0.03 -5.54
N SER A 589 -21.95 0.04 -4.30
CA SER A 589 -21.27 0.73 -3.21
C SER A 589 -21.60 0.09 -1.86
N TYR A 590 -20.70 0.28 -0.90
CA TYR A 590 -20.95 -0.03 0.51
C TYR A 590 -21.03 1.28 1.29
N PRO A 591 -21.84 1.33 2.36
CA PRO A 591 -21.70 2.35 3.40
C PRO A 591 -20.26 2.39 3.92
N ARG A 592 -19.82 3.55 4.38
CA ARG A 592 -18.43 3.79 4.79
C ARG A 592 -18.33 4.30 6.19
#